data_AF-S7V5P0-F1
#
_entry.id   AF-S7V5P0-F1
#
_cell.length_a   1.000
_cell.length_b   1.000
_cell.length_c   1.000
_cell.angle_alpha   90.00
_cell.angle_beta   90.00
_cell.angle_gamma   90.00
#
_symmetry.space_group_name_H-M   'P 1'
#
loop_
_entity.id
_entity.type
_entity.pdbx_description
1 polymer ?
#
loop_
_entity_poly.entity_id
_entity_poly.type
_entity_poly.pdbx_seq_one_letter_code
_entity_poly.pdbx_strand_id
1 'polypeptide(L)'
;MMSFSFSGDLKETWQFDRHRKDLFQKNYQTTQTFLEKLGSPTGASNDSSHLQSQRFVWSLKNNSQEIIRFLLEYQSTQKSFSTRLLADYIKLQANAKYPKLTDWTVAIIENTKSRDENRVQYFNEETIGLSFRRDSSEPGSGTYDLVKAHIIGNFHEYIDLSDEQLEKALNETAEDRKKTGGNPDIVIHPNPLRIRTNRPETNGLLLIYLLNPVPNDRDEGYSDVPIVGLALSFPHIEHETKVIYAVNEVFQKELFDYPEELDNDEFADEEDESKAPSMVRNTMTRETFGDLLKEEASRNTMLNESELSGGVVPNYWNNPVINPVELRNLQNLIIPSEHAPSGPNMKPYYGADEIRQFYLNPESNNRIVNPGTQFLDIKASVVGLKESKYVMFSYSDGEAVFSDSCWVIRPSSLNAKYLTAVYNSTLFGAWVRVSGKQKKDTYYIEREVLENFPLISPELEDVQLFENLYDLLVAAARTEEKQGTGTMKSYYSNILDALVFCCYFGKSLESQMEILRHELHKLIPEQLPEGETLNRLAEENFGKLYHKKHPVREVLFYLSNQSKVSRIKAVFTS
;
A
#
# COMPACT_ATOMS: atom_id res chain seq x y z
N MET A 1 3.41 14.36 3.24
CA MET A 1 3.26 14.56 1.79
C MET A 1 3.94 13.39 1.17
N MET A 2 3.15 12.39 0.84
CA MET A 2 3.57 11.56 -0.28
C MET A 2 3.39 12.41 -1.52
N SER A 3 4.45 12.53 -2.28
CA SER A 3 4.36 12.93 -3.67
C SER A 3 4.04 11.65 -4.42
N PHE A 4 2.81 11.47 -4.87
CA PHE A 4 2.51 10.32 -5.71
C PHE A 4 2.84 10.67 -7.16
N SER A 5 3.33 9.65 -7.83
CA SER A 5 3.70 9.63 -9.23
C SER A 5 2.93 8.50 -9.86
N PHE A 6 2.51 8.68 -11.10
CA PHE A 6 2.13 7.56 -11.95
C PHE A 6 3.12 7.38 -13.10
N SER A 7 4.33 7.96 -13.01
CA SER A 7 5.36 7.82 -14.05
C SER A 7 5.80 6.36 -14.15
N GLY A 8 5.61 5.75 -15.32
CA GLY A 8 5.90 4.34 -15.54
C GLY A 8 4.93 3.38 -14.86
N ASP A 9 3.81 3.87 -14.33
CA ASP A 9 2.78 3.03 -13.70
C ASP A 9 1.72 2.57 -14.70
N LEU A 10 1.09 1.46 -14.36
CA LEU A 10 -0.18 1.01 -14.92
C LEU A 10 -1.23 1.02 -13.81
N LYS A 11 -2.41 1.58 -14.10
CA LYS A 11 -3.54 1.63 -13.17
C LYS A 11 -4.74 0.97 -13.82
N GLU A 12 -5.34 0.01 -13.11
CA GLU A 12 -6.37 -0.88 -13.65
C GLU A 12 -7.57 -0.97 -12.72
N THR A 13 -8.75 -1.06 -13.30
CA THR A 13 -9.95 -1.52 -12.59
C THR A 13 -10.01 -3.04 -12.62
N TRP A 14 -10.10 -3.66 -11.46
CA TRP A 14 -10.19 -5.10 -11.28
C TRP A 14 -11.26 -5.53 -10.25
N GLN A 15 -11.88 -4.60 -9.53
CA GLN A 15 -12.97 -4.89 -8.59
C GLN A 15 -14.20 -4.02 -8.88
N PHE A 16 -15.36 -4.66 -8.92
CA PHE A 16 -16.64 -4.01 -9.25
C PHE A 16 -17.72 -4.40 -8.21
N ASP A 17 -18.49 -3.45 -7.70
CA ASP A 17 -19.59 -3.73 -6.75
C ASP A 17 -20.86 -4.19 -7.50
N ARG A 18 -21.24 -5.46 -7.33
CA ARG A 18 -22.38 -6.09 -8.04
C ARG A 18 -23.73 -5.53 -7.62
N HIS A 19 -23.82 -4.91 -6.44
CA HIS A 19 -25.06 -4.28 -5.98
C HIS A 19 -25.30 -2.92 -6.65
N ARG A 20 -24.27 -2.33 -7.26
CA ARG A 20 -24.30 -0.99 -7.87
C ARG A 20 -24.55 -1.03 -9.37
N LYS A 21 -25.64 -1.67 -9.79
CA LYS A 21 -26.08 -1.72 -11.21
C LYS A 21 -26.27 -0.33 -11.81
N ASP A 22 -26.63 0.66 -10.99
CA ASP A 22 -26.71 2.07 -11.37
C ASP A 22 -25.36 2.62 -11.87
N LEU A 23 -24.25 2.21 -11.25
CA LEU A 23 -22.91 2.62 -11.66
C LEU A 23 -22.50 1.99 -13.00
N PHE A 24 -22.84 0.72 -13.23
CA PHE A 24 -22.57 0.07 -14.51
C PHE A 24 -23.28 0.76 -15.67
N GLN A 25 -24.58 1.05 -15.50
CA GLN A 25 -25.35 1.79 -16.50
C GLN A 25 -24.76 3.18 -16.76
N LYS A 26 -24.41 3.90 -15.70
CA LYS A 26 -23.86 5.24 -15.81
C LYS A 26 -22.49 5.25 -16.48
N ASN A 27 -21.56 4.37 -16.07
CA ASN A 27 -20.24 4.28 -16.68
C ASN A 27 -20.34 3.87 -18.16
N TYR A 28 -21.25 2.95 -18.50
CA TYR A 28 -21.52 2.57 -19.89
C TYR A 28 -21.96 3.77 -20.74
N GLN A 29 -22.89 4.60 -20.24
CA GLN A 29 -23.36 5.81 -20.95
C GLN A 29 -22.30 6.91 -21.02
N THR A 30 -21.57 7.14 -19.92
CA THR A 30 -20.46 8.11 -19.85
C THR A 30 -19.38 7.76 -20.87
N THR A 31 -18.97 6.49 -20.93
CA THR A 31 -17.98 6.01 -21.88
C THR A 31 -18.45 6.14 -23.32
N GLN A 32 -19.73 5.83 -23.61
CA GLN A 32 -20.29 6.00 -24.95
C GLN A 32 -20.23 7.47 -25.40
N THR A 33 -20.70 8.38 -24.53
CA THR A 33 -20.69 9.84 -24.78
C THR A 33 -19.27 10.38 -24.95
N PHE A 34 -18.30 9.80 -24.22
CA PHE A 34 -16.89 10.14 -24.36
C PHE A 34 -16.34 9.71 -25.72
N LEU A 35 -16.58 8.46 -26.13
CA LEU A 35 -16.11 7.90 -27.39
C LEU A 35 -16.67 8.64 -28.61
N GLU A 36 -17.95 9.01 -28.59
CA GLU A 36 -18.61 9.78 -29.66
C GLU A 36 -17.91 11.13 -29.95
N LYS A 37 -17.20 11.70 -28.97
CA LYS A 37 -16.46 12.96 -29.11
C LYS A 37 -15.07 12.78 -29.72
N LEU A 38 -14.55 11.55 -29.81
CA LEU A 38 -13.18 11.27 -30.29
C LEU A 38 -13.06 11.25 -31.81
N GLY A 39 -14.19 11.20 -32.54
CA GLY A 39 -14.21 11.09 -33.99
C GLY A 39 -13.96 9.65 -34.47
N SER A 40 -13.42 9.50 -35.68
CA SER A 40 -13.19 8.16 -36.27
C SER A 40 -11.89 7.53 -35.73
N PRO A 41 -11.90 6.20 -35.46
CA PRO A 41 -10.69 5.50 -35.04
C PRO A 41 -9.64 5.47 -36.16
N THR A 42 -8.37 5.52 -35.77
CA THR A 42 -7.19 5.48 -36.64
C THR A 42 -6.58 4.09 -36.76
N GLY A 43 -6.93 3.17 -35.84
CA GLY A 43 -6.26 1.87 -35.72
C GLY A 43 -4.98 1.94 -34.88
N ALA A 44 -4.39 0.77 -34.60
CA ALA A 44 -3.16 0.65 -33.82
C ALA A 44 -1.97 1.38 -34.49
N SER A 45 -0.99 1.80 -33.69
CA SER A 45 0.16 2.58 -34.16
C SER A 45 1.29 1.74 -34.79
N ASN A 46 1.17 0.42 -34.79
CA ASN A 46 2.15 -0.53 -35.32
C ASN A 46 1.47 -1.72 -36.00
N ASP A 47 2.24 -2.43 -36.82
CA ASP A 47 1.78 -3.53 -37.66
C ASP A 47 1.85 -4.91 -36.98
N SER A 48 1.99 -4.95 -35.65
CA SER A 48 2.04 -6.21 -34.89
C SER A 48 0.84 -7.10 -35.21
N SER A 49 1.10 -8.36 -35.55
CA SER A 49 0.06 -9.36 -35.86
C SER A 49 -0.94 -9.54 -34.72
N HIS A 50 -0.53 -9.29 -33.48
CA HIS A 50 -1.38 -9.37 -32.29
C HIS A 50 -2.42 -8.22 -32.22
N LEU A 51 -2.14 -7.08 -32.86
CA LEU A 51 -2.96 -5.87 -32.80
C LEU A 51 -3.81 -5.63 -34.05
N GLN A 52 -3.63 -6.40 -35.13
CA GLN A 52 -4.40 -6.28 -36.37
C GLN A 52 -5.93 -6.35 -36.16
N SER A 53 -6.35 -6.99 -35.07
CA SER A 53 -7.75 -7.12 -34.66
C SER A 53 -8.33 -5.90 -33.93
N GLN A 54 -7.48 -4.98 -33.47
CA GLN A 54 -7.85 -3.84 -32.64
C GLN A 54 -8.12 -2.60 -33.51
N ARG A 55 -9.34 -2.54 -34.06
CA ARG A 55 -9.78 -1.46 -34.96
C ARG A 55 -10.25 -0.18 -34.27
N PHE A 56 -10.58 -0.25 -32.98
CA PHE A 56 -11.12 0.88 -32.21
C PHE A 56 -10.03 1.56 -31.39
N VAL A 57 -9.13 2.26 -32.09
CA VAL A 57 -8.00 2.99 -31.48
C VAL A 57 -7.99 4.41 -32.02
N TRP A 58 -7.86 5.40 -31.15
CA TRP A 58 -7.79 6.82 -31.47
C TRP A 58 -6.48 7.40 -30.97
N SER A 59 -5.53 7.65 -31.87
CA SER A 59 -4.25 8.30 -31.56
C SER A 59 -4.39 9.82 -31.67
N LEU A 60 -4.79 10.46 -30.57
CA LEU A 60 -5.18 11.88 -30.55
C LEU A 60 -4.07 12.79 -30.00
N LYS A 61 -4.17 14.08 -30.34
CA LYS A 61 -3.24 15.14 -29.91
C LYS A 61 -3.96 16.19 -29.08
N ASN A 62 -3.30 16.66 -28.02
CA ASN A 62 -3.80 17.70 -27.10
C ASN A 62 -5.20 17.41 -26.51
N ASN A 63 -5.53 16.15 -26.26
CA ASN A 63 -6.83 15.69 -25.76
C ASN A 63 -6.84 15.34 -24.26
N SER A 64 -5.84 15.80 -23.50
CA SER A 64 -5.75 15.50 -22.06
C SER A 64 -6.94 16.02 -21.24
N GLN A 65 -7.59 17.11 -21.68
CA GLN A 65 -8.78 17.66 -21.01
C GLN A 65 -9.99 16.74 -21.14
N GLU A 66 -10.15 16.08 -22.28
CA GLU A 66 -11.19 15.11 -22.54
C GLU A 66 -11.02 13.88 -21.65
N ILE A 67 -9.77 13.41 -21.47
CA ILE A 67 -9.46 12.31 -20.54
C ILE A 67 -9.75 12.70 -19.08
N ILE A 68 -9.32 13.89 -18.67
CA ILE A 68 -9.59 14.40 -17.31
C ILE A 68 -11.10 14.45 -17.04
N ARG A 69 -11.89 14.98 -17.98
CA ARG A 69 -13.36 15.04 -17.84
C ARG A 69 -13.97 13.65 -17.75
N PHE A 70 -13.55 12.73 -18.64
CA PHE A 70 -14.01 11.35 -18.63
C PHE A 70 -13.73 10.66 -17.29
N LEU A 71 -12.50 10.77 -16.76
CA LEU A 71 -12.15 10.18 -15.46
C LEU A 71 -12.98 10.77 -14.31
N LEU A 72 -13.23 12.08 -14.32
CA LEU A 72 -14.05 12.73 -13.28
C LEU A 72 -15.54 12.33 -13.35
N GLU A 73 -16.03 11.90 -14.52
CA GLU A 73 -17.40 11.42 -14.71
C GLU A 73 -17.54 9.90 -14.47
N TYR A 74 -16.49 9.13 -14.72
CA TYR A 74 -16.41 7.69 -14.44
C TYR A 74 -16.37 7.42 -12.92
N GLN A 75 -17.16 6.45 -12.47
CA GLN A 75 -17.32 6.11 -11.05
C GLN A 75 -16.80 4.72 -10.75
N SER A 76 -15.82 4.62 -9.86
CA SER A 76 -15.27 3.36 -9.36
C SER A 76 -15.53 3.23 -7.85
N THR A 77 -15.88 2.03 -7.39
CA THR A 77 -15.88 1.67 -5.96
C THR A 77 -14.54 1.10 -5.50
N GLN A 78 -13.69 0.69 -6.45
CA GLN A 78 -12.35 0.19 -6.16
C GLN A 78 -11.46 1.34 -5.67
N LYS A 79 -10.96 1.17 -4.45
CA LYS A 79 -10.24 2.23 -3.74
C LYS A 79 -8.85 2.51 -4.33
N SER A 80 -8.19 1.48 -4.88
CA SER A 80 -6.88 1.58 -5.53
C SER A 80 -6.93 2.30 -6.88
N PHE A 81 -8.13 2.50 -7.44
CA PHE A 81 -8.34 3.20 -8.70
C PHE A 81 -9.08 4.53 -8.47
N SER A 82 -8.36 5.51 -7.94
CA SER A 82 -8.92 6.84 -7.69
C SER A 82 -8.91 7.71 -8.93
N THR A 83 -10.08 7.86 -9.58
CA THR A 83 -10.22 8.64 -10.81
C THR A 83 -9.86 10.11 -10.64
N ARG A 84 -10.15 10.70 -9.47
CA ARG A 84 -9.77 12.09 -9.15
C ARG A 84 -8.26 12.26 -9.09
N LEU A 85 -7.53 11.33 -8.48
CA LEU A 85 -6.06 11.42 -8.42
C LEU A 85 -5.43 11.26 -9.80
N LEU A 86 -5.95 10.32 -10.59
CA LEU A 86 -5.51 10.13 -11.98
C LEU A 86 -5.72 11.43 -12.77
N ALA A 87 -6.92 12.02 -12.70
CA ALA A 87 -7.24 13.29 -13.33
C ALA A 87 -6.33 14.44 -12.86
N ASP A 88 -6.07 14.55 -11.56
CA ASP A 88 -5.18 15.57 -11.00
C ASP A 88 -3.73 15.40 -11.48
N TYR A 89 -3.21 14.17 -11.56
CA TYR A 89 -1.87 13.89 -12.09
C TYR A 89 -1.75 14.29 -13.56
N ILE A 90 -2.71 13.87 -14.39
CA ILE A 90 -2.73 14.22 -15.82
C ILE A 90 -2.78 15.74 -15.99
N LYS A 91 -3.64 16.42 -15.22
CA LYS A 91 -3.75 17.88 -15.23
C LYS A 91 -2.45 18.56 -14.84
N LEU A 92 -1.75 18.05 -13.84
CA LEU A 92 -0.48 18.62 -13.38
C LEU A 92 0.63 18.43 -14.41
N GLN A 93 0.75 17.25 -15.01
CA GLN A 93 1.72 16.99 -16.08
C GLN A 93 1.44 17.84 -17.33
N ALA A 94 0.18 17.94 -17.75
CA ALA A 94 -0.22 18.68 -18.93
C ALA A 94 -0.01 20.20 -18.79
N ASN A 95 -0.09 20.75 -17.57
CA ASN A 95 0.09 22.17 -17.30
C ASN A 95 1.49 22.53 -16.77
N ALA A 96 2.43 21.58 -16.76
CA ALA A 96 3.80 21.83 -16.35
C ALA A 96 4.51 22.79 -17.31
N LYS A 97 5.64 23.37 -16.87
CA LYS A 97 6.46 24.26 -17.71
C LYS A 97 6.88 23.61 -19.04
N TYR A 98 7.12 22.30 -19.00
CA TYR A 98 7.30 21.45 -20.18
C TYR A 98 6.14 20.44 -20.18
N PRO A 99 5.07 20.69 -20.95
CA PRO A 99 3.87 19.86 -20.92
C PRO A 99 4.17 18.38 -21.23
N LYS A 100 3.62 17.50 -20.39
CA LYS A 100 3.66 16.03 -20.52
C LYS A 100 2.24 15.49 -20.45
N LEU A 101 1.99 14.24 -20.89
CA LEU A 101 0.64 13.66 -20.93
C LEU A 101 -0.41 14.56 -21.62
N THR A 102 0.00 15.28 -22.67
CA THR A 102 -0.89 16.15 -23.45
C THR A 102 -1.69 15.37 -24.49
N ASP A 103 -1.09 14.28 -24.98
CA ASP A 103 -1.61 13.44 -26.05
C ASP A 103 -2.04 12.10 -25.44
N TRP A 104 -3.24 11.64 -25.76
CA TRP A 104 -3.75 10.38 -25.23
C TRP A 104 -4.27 9.51 -26.35
N THR A 105 -3.69 8.32 -26.45
CA THR A 105 -4.26 7.23 -27.24
C THR A 105 -5.38 6.60 -26.42
N VAL A 106 -6.55 6.45 -27.03
CA VAL A 106 -7.69 5.76 -26.44
C VAL A 106 -7.95 4.50 -27.26
N ALA A 107 -8.20 3.36 -26.63
CA ALA A 107 -8.58 2.15 -27.35
C ALA A 107 -9.72 1.40 -26.64
N ILE A 108 -10.69 0.92 -27.42
CA ILE A 108 -11.63 -0.11 -26.95
C ILE A 108 -11.04 -1.46 -27.34
N ILE A 109 -10.80 -2.30 -26.35
CA ILE A 109 -10.27 -3.64 -26.59
C ILE A 109 -11.39 -4.55 -27.09
N GLU A 110 -11.29 -4.95 -28.35
CA GLU A 110 -12.25 -5.85 -28.99
C GLU A 110 -11.80 -7.31 -28.85
N ASN A 111 -12.69 -8.14 -28.30
CA ASN A 111 -12.54 -9.59 -28.38
C ASN A 111 -13.14 -10.11 -29.70
N THR A 112 -12.30 -10.22 -30.72
CA THR A 112 -12.73 -10.68 -32.06
C THR A 112 -13.18 -12.15 -32.10
N LYS A 113 -12.81 -12.95 -31.10
CA LYS A 113 -13.24 -14.35 -30.98
C LYS A 113 -14.55 -14.53 -30.20
N SER A 114 -15.17 -13.44 -29.73
CA SER A 114 -16.45 -13.49 -29.02
C SER A 114 -17.59 -14.03 -29.91
N ARG A 115 -18.44 -14.88 -29.33
CA ARG A 115 -19.69 -15.34 -29.95
C ARG A 115 -20.66 -14.17 -30.12
N ASP A 116 -21.58 -14.24 -31.08
CA ASP A 116 -22.55 -13.17 -31.38
C ASP A 116 -23.37 -12.71 -30.16
N GLU A 117 -23.74 -13.63 -29.27
CA GLU A 117 -24.44 -13.33 -28.01
C GLU A 117 -23.62 -12.47 -27.02
N ASN A 118 -22.30 -12.48 -27.17
CA ASN A 118 -21.33 -11.71 -26.38
C ASN A 118 -20.77 -10.53 -27.19
N ARG A 119 -21.59 -9.96 -28.08
CA ARG A 119 -21.26 -8.74 -28.83
C ARG A 119 -22.31 -7.67 -28.56
N VAL A 120 -21.90 -6.40 -28.60
CA VAL A 120 -22.77 -5.26 -28.34
C VAL A 120 -22.58 -4.18 -29.40
N GLN A 121 -23.68 -3.57 -29.87
CA GLN A 121 -23.60 -2.33 -30.65
C GLN A 121 -23.34 -1.17 -29.70
N TYR A 122 -22.25 -0.43 -29.91
CA TYR A 122 -21.84 0.56 -28.90
C TYR A 122 -21.35 1.88 -29.49
N PHE A 123 -20.25 1.87 -30.24
CA PHE A 123 -19.70 3.08 -30.84
C PHE A 123 -20.17 3.20 -32.29
N ASN A 124 -20.88 4.28 -32.64
CA ASN A 124 -21.41 4.51 -33.99
C ASN A 124 -22.16 3.29 -34.57
N GLU A 125 -22.93 2.59 -33.74
CA GLU A 125 -23.65 1.35 -34.09
C GLU A 125 -22.75 0.17 -34.52
N GLU A 126 -21.42 0.32 -34.46
CA GLU A 126 -20.48 -0.77 -34.68
C GLU A 126 -20.58 -1.81 -33.57
N THR A 127 -20.47 -3.07 -33.98
CA THR A 127 -20.59 -4.21 -33.08
C THR A 127 -19.23 -4.57 -32.51
N ILE A 128 -19.09 -4.52 -31.20
CA ILE A 128 -17.87 -4.78 -30.44
C ILE A 128 -18.01 -6.09 -29.66
N GLY A 129 -16.98 -6.93 -29.75
CA GLY A 129 -16.90 -8.16 -28.97
C GLY A 129 -16.53 -7.93 -27.51
N LEU A 130 -17.31 -8.48 -26.58
CA LEU A 130 -17.11 -8.32 -25.15
C LEU A 130 -15.88 -9.10 -24.66
N SER A 131 -15.13 -8.46 -23.76
CA SER A 131 -14.01 -9.07 -23.05
C SER A 131 -14.51 -10.00 -21.95
N PHE A 132 -13.99 -11.23 -21.92
CA PHE A 132 -14.31 -12.17 -20.85
C PHE A 132 -13.24 -12.11 -19.76
N ARG A 133 -13.65 -11.98 -18.50
CA ARG A 133 -12.79 -12.09 -17.33
C ARG A 133 -13.51 -12.93 -16.28
N ARG A 134 -12.87 -13.98 -15.78
CA ARG A 134 -13.44 -14.85 -14.75
C ARG A 134 -13.57 -14.07 -13.44
N ASP A 135 -14.66 -14.31 -12.71
CA ASP A 135 -14.85 -13.82 -11.34
C ASP A 135 -14.07 -14.70 -10.36
N SER A 136 -13.15 -14.10 -9.60
CA SER A 136 -12.37 -14.75 -8.53
C SER A 136 -12.83 -14.38 -7.12
N SER A 137 -13.95 -13.67 -6.97
CA SER A 137 -14.51 -13.31 -5.67
C SER A 137 -14.93 -14.54 -4.86
N GLU A 138 -14.92 -14.44 -3.53
CA GLU A 138 -15.39 -15.52 -2.67
C GLU A 138 -16.91 -15.77 -2.86
N PRO A 139 -17.40 -17.02 -2.76
CA PRO A 139 -18.82 -17.31 -2.88
C PRO A 139 -19.65 -16.47 -1.91
N GLY A 140 -20.66 -15.75 -2.43
CA GLY A 140 -21.49 -14.85 -1.63
C GLY A 140 -20.92 -13.46 -1.37
N SER A 141 -19.76 -13.10 -1.95
CA SER A 141 -19.25 -11.72 -1.96
C SER A 141 -20.27 -10.73 -2.54
N GLY A 142 -20.16 -9.43 -2.27
CA GLY A 142 -20.90 -8.39 -3.03
C GLY A 142 -20.14 -7.89 -4.26
N THR A 143 -18.88 -8.31 -4.45
CA THR A 143 -17.98 -7.85 -5.51
C THR A 143 -17.86 -8.83 -6.67
N TYR A 144 -17.50 -8.31 -7.84
CA TYR A 144 -16.94 -9.03 -8.97
C TYR A 144 -15.46 -8.67 -9.05
N ASP A 145 -14.60 -9.63 -8.73
CA ASP A 145 -13.15 -9.44 -8.66
C ASP A 145 -12.47 -10.18 -9.81
N LEU A 146 -11.64 -9.49 -10.58
CA LEU A 146 -10.89 -10.10 -11.67
C LEU A 146 -9.73 -10.95 -11.13
N VAL A 147 -9.50 -12.09 -11.77
CA VAL A 147 -8.35 -12.95 -11.49
C VAL A 147 -7.06 -12.14 -11.52
N LYS A 148 -6.21 -12.31 -10.50
CA LYS A 148 -4.93 -11.61 -10.37
C LYS A 148 -5.03 -10.06 -10.39
N ALA A 149 -6.18 -9.49 -10.04
CA ALA A 149 -6.35 -8.03 -10.00
C ALA A 149 -5.95 -7.33 -11.34
N HIS A 150 -6.10 -8.02 -12.47
CA HIS A 150 -5.52 -7.61 -13.75
C HIS A 150 -6.57 -7.65 -14.86
N ILE A 151 -6.69 -6.55 -15.62
CA ILE A 151 -7.62 -6.45 -16.75
C ILE A 151 -6.90 -6.46 -18.08
N ILE A 152 -5.63 -6.03 -18.13
CA ILE A 152 -4.90 -5.92 -19.40
C ILE A 152 -4.46 -7.30 -19.96
N GLY A 153 -4.29 -7.37 -21.28
CA GLY A 153 -3.69 -8.52 -21.96
C GLY A 153 -2.29 -8.16 -22.44
N ASN A 154 -1.40 -9.15 -22.54
CA ASN A 154 0.05 -8.98 -22.72
C ASN A 154 0.48 -8.02 -23.85
N PHE A 155 -0.33 -7.88 -24.89
CA PHE A 155 0.00 -7.08 -26.07
C PHE A 155 -0.73 -5.75 -26.21
N HIS A 156 -1.75 -5.48 -25.38
CA HIS A 156 -2.52 -4.24 -25.52
C HIS A 156 -1.76 -3.00 -25.10
N GLU A 157 -0.77 -3.12 -24.21
CA GLU A 157 -0.05 -1.96 -23.70
C GLU A 157 0.83 -1.30 -24.76
N TYR A 158 1.29 -2.03 -25.78
CA TYR A 158 2.10 -1.45 -26.86
C TYR A 158 1.27 -1.00 -28.08
N ILE A 159 -0.06 -0.93 -27.96
CA ILE A 159 -0.95 -0.54 -29.07
C ILE A 159 -0.67 0.85 -29.63
N ASP A 160 -0.10 1.73 -28.81
CA ASP A 160 0.18 3.12 -29.13
C ASP A 160 1.63 3.38 -29.55
N LEU A 161 2.52 2.38 -29.47
CA LEU A 161 3.90 2.49 -29.92
C LEU A 161 3.98 2.41 -31.45
N SER A 162 4.89 3.19 -32.06
CA SER A 162 5.28 2.97 -33.46
C SER A 162 6.07 1.68 -33.63
N ASP A 163 6.19 1.16 -34.86
CA ASP A 163 7.01 -0.02 -35.15
C ASP A 163 8.44 0.13 -34.63
N GLU A 164 9.05 1.30 -34.81
CA GLU A 164 10.39 1.63 -34.36
C GLU A 164 10.51 1.59 -32.82
N GLN A 165 9.50 2.12 -32.10
CA GLN A 165 9.45 2.11 -30.64
C GLN A 165 9.23 0.70 -30.10
N LEU A 166 8.37 -0.08 -30.76
CA LEU A 166 8.09 -1.47 -30.41
C LEU A 166 9.33 -2.35 -30.63
N GLU A 167 9.99 -2.23 -31.78
CA GLU A 167 11.25 -2.94 -32.06
C GLU A 167 12.33 -2.60 -31.03
N LYS A 168 12.46 -1.31 -30.68
CA LYS A 168 13.38 -0.88 -29.62
C LYS A 168 13.05 -1.50 -28.27
N ALA A 169 11.78 -1.50 -27.87
CA ALA A 169 11.32 -2.09 -26.61
C ALA A 169 11.55 -3.62 -26.56
N LEU A 170 11.36 -4.32 -27.68
CA LEU A 170 11.64 -5.75 -27.83
C LEU A 170 13.13 -6.04 -27.68
N ASN A 171 13.99 -5.27 -28.36
CA ASN A 171 15.44 -5.42 -28.27
C ASN A 171 15.96 -5.18 -26.85
N GLU A 172 15.50 -4.11 -26.18
CA GLU A 172 15.85 -3.82 -24.78
C GLU A 172 15.36 -4.95 -23.84
N THR A 173 14.18 -5.51 -24.10
CA THR A 173 13.65 -6.65 -23.32
C THR A 173 14.49 -7.91 -23.50
N ALA A 174 14.93 -8.20 -24.73
CA ALA A 174 15.81 -9.32 -25.02
C ALA A 174 17.19 -9.16 -24.35
N GLU A 175 17.73 -7.93 -24.34
CA GLU A 175 18.97 -7.63 -23.60
C GLU A 175 18.82 -7.83 -22.10
N ASP A 176 17.71 -7.40 -21.50
CA ASP A 176 17.44 -7.60 -20.08
C ASP A 176 17.38 -9.08 -19.72
N ARG A 177 16.63 -9.88 -20.51
CA ARG A 177 16.59 -11.34 -20.33
C ARG A 177 17.97 -11.98 -20.43
N LYS A 178 18.79 -11.54 -21.40
CA LYS A 178 20.16 -12.04 -21.55
C LYS A 178 21.01 -11.73 -20.32
N LYS A 179 20.86 -10.54 -19.73
CA LYS A 179 21.57 -10.13 -18.49
C LYS A 179 21.15 -10.96 -17.29
N THR A 180 19.88 -11.39 -17.21
CA THR A 180 19.36 -12.23 -16.13
C THR A 180 19.53 -13.73 -16.38
N GLY A 181 20.26 -14.13 -17.43
CA GLY A 181 20.52 -15.54 -17.76
C GLY A 181 19.40 -16.27 -18.50
N GLY A 182 18.36 -15.55 -18.94
CA GLY A 182 17.26 -16.09 -19.76
C GLY A 182 17.58 -16.09 -21.26
N ASN A 183 16.79 -16.84 -22.04
CA ASN A 183 16.93 -16.89 -23.49
C ASN A 183 16.31 -15.63 -24.15
N PRO A 184 17.08 -14.81 -24.87
CA PRO A 184 16.56 -13.62 -25.56
C PRO A 184 15.66 -13.96 -26.77
N ASP A 185 15.86 -15.12 -27.41
CA ASP A 185 15.20 -15.44 -28.69
C ASP A 185 13.71 -15.80 -28.55
N ILE A 186 13.22 -15.97 -27.32
CA ILE A 186 11.82 -16.27 -26.99
C ILE A 186 11.00 -15.02 -26.63
N VAL A 187 11.56 -13.82 -26.81
CA VAL A 187 10.83 -12.57 -26.54
C VAL A 187 9.86 -12.29 -27.68
N ILE A 188 8.57 -12.52 -27.41
CA ILE A 188 7.46 -12.25 -28.36
C ILE A 188 6.83 -10.88 -28.07
N HIS A 189 6.76 -10.50 -26.79
CA HIS A 189 6.23 -9.22 -26.34
C HIS A 189 7.29 -8.45 -25.54
N PRO A 190 7.37 -7.12 -25.68
CA PRO A 190 8.23 -6.31 -24.83
C PRO A 190 7.74 -6.35 -23.37
N ASN A 191 8.66 -6.27 -22.42
CA ASN A 191 8.31 -6.14 -20.99
C ASN A 191 7.62 -4.78 -20.75
N PRO A 192 6.56 -4.70 -19.92
CA PRO A 192 5.89 -3.45 -19.55
C PRO A 192 6.82 -2.27 -19.22
N LEU A 193 7.91 -2.50 -18.49
CA LEU A 193 8.90 -1.46 -18.19
C LEU A 193 9.46 -0.84 -19.48
N ARG A 194 9.81 -1.68 -20.46
CA ARG A 194 10.36 -1.25 -21.75
C ARG A 194 9.31 -0.62 -22.65
N ILE A 195 8.06 -1.06 -22.58
CA ILE A 195 6.94 -0.38 -23.24
C ILE A 195 6.85 1.07 -22.74
N ARG A 196 6.74 1.26 -21.41
CA ARG A 196 6.54 2.58 -20.80
C ARG A 196 7.74 3.51 -20.96
N THR A 197 8.97 2.96 -21.00
CA THR A 197 10.20 3.74 -21.23
C THR A 197 10.35 4.19 -22.69
N ASN A 198 9.85 3.41 -23.64
CA ASN A 198 9.90 3.76 -25.07
C ASN A 198 8.67 4.55 -25.55
N ARG A 199 7.63 4.68 -24.71
CA ARG A 199 6.52 5.60 -24.95
C ARG A 199 6.96 7.06 -24.73
N PRO A 200 6.66 7.99 -25.65
CA PRO A 200 6.96 9.40 -25.44
C PRO A 200 6.30 9.95 -24.17
N GLU A 201 7.02 10.78 -23.40
CA GLU A 201 6.49 11.36 -22.16
C GLU A 201 5.25 12.26 -22.37
N THR A 202 5.00 12.70 -23.61
CA THR A 202 3.79 13.44 -24.01
C THR A 202 2.56 12.56 -24.13
N ASN A 203 2.73 11.23 -24.25
CA ASN A 203 1.69 10.28 -24.61
C ASN A 203 1.24 9.46 -23.41
N GLY A 204 -0.05 9.50 -23.08
CA GLY A 204 -0.71 8.52 -22.20
C GLY A 204 -1.53 7.51 -23.01
N LEU A 205 -1.79 6.34 -22.43
CA LEU A 205 -2.66 5.32 -23.01
C LEU A 205 -3.84 5.03 -22.08
N LEU A 206 -5.06 5.13 -22.62
CA LEU A 206 -6.30 4.71 -21.97
C LEU A 206 -6.91 3.53 -22.74
N LEU A 207 -6.97 2.38 -22.10
CA LEU A 207 -7.65 1.18 -22.60
C LEU A 207 -9.01 1.02 -21.91
N ILE A 208 -10.01 0.71 -22.72
CA ILE A 208 -11.40 0.53 -22.31
C ILE A 208 -11.80 -0.91 -22.64
N TYR A 209 -12.26 -1.62 -21.61
CA TYR A 209 -12.73 -2.99 -21.72
C TYR A 209 -14.24 -3.01 -21.50
N LEU A 210 -14.98 -3.52 -22.48
CA LEU A 210 -16.39 -3.85 -22.31
C LEU A 210 -16.48 -5.29 -21.81
N LEU A 211 -16.54 -5.48 -20.50
CA LEU A 211 -16.57 -6.79 -19.88
C LEU A 211 -17.94 -7.45 -20.05
N ASN A 212 -17.93 -8.76 -20.23
CA ASN A 212 -19.14 -9.57 -20.25
C ASN A 212 -19.88 -9.44 -18.90
N PRO A 213 -21.16 -9.03 -18.88
CA PRO A 213 -21.93 -8.91 -17.65
C PRO A 213 -22.27 -10.26 -16.99
N VAL A 214 -22.03 -11.38 -17.69
CA VAL A 214 -22.22 -12.74 -17.20
C VAL A 214 -20.88 -13.47 -17.20
N PRO A 215 -20.01 -13.24 -16.18
CA PRO A 215 -18.68 -13.84 -16.15
C PRO A 215 -18.70 -15.34 -15.80
N ASN A 216 -19.83 -15.86 -15.31
CA ASN A 216 -20.05 -17.28 -15.02
C ASN A 216 -21.33 -17.75 -15.70
N ASP A 217 -21.25 -18.76 -16.57
CA ASP A 217 -22.38 -19.28 -17.38
C ASP A 217 -23.58 -19.82 -16.57
N ARG A 218 -23.50 -19.86 -15.24
CA ARG A 218 -24.53 -20.42 -14.33
C ARG A 218 -25.16 -19.39 -13.40
N ASP A 219 -24.66 -18.16 -13.38
CA ASP A 219 -25.12 -17.11 -12.47
C ASP A 219 -26.08 -16.13 -13.18
N GLU A 220 -26.91 -15.43 -12.39
CA GLU A 220 -27.63 -14.26 -12.90
C GLU A 220 -26.61 -13.19 -13.32
N GLY A 221 -26.86 -12.54 -14.46
CA GLY A 221 -26.00 -11.48 -14.96
C GLY A 221 -25.82 -10.35 -13.94
N TYR A 222 -24.57 -9.93 -13.77
CA TYR A 222 -24.19 -8.89 -12.81
C TYR A 222 -24.71 -7.51 -13.23
N SER A 223 -24.99 -7.32 -14.52
CA SER A 223 -25.46 -6.06 -15.11
C SER A 223 -26.32 -6.33 -16.36
N ASP A 224 -27.19 -5.38 -16.71
CA ASP A 224 -27.96 -5.43 -17.96
C ASP A 224 -27.18 -4.85 -19.16
N VAL A 225 -26.09 -4.14 -18.88
CA VAL A 225 -25.14 -3.61 -19.87
C VAL A 225 -23.73 -4.13 -19.58
N PRO A 226 -22.83 -4.17 -20.58
CA PRO A 226 -21.42 -4.47 -20.37
C PRO A 226 -20.79 -3.64 -19.24
N ILE A 227 -20.01 -4.29 -18.39
CA ILE A 227 -19.29 -3.62 -17.31
C ILE A 227 -18.06 -2.96 -17.92
N VAL A 228 -17.97 -1.63 -17.82
CA VAL A 228 -16.82 -0.88 -18.34
C VAL A 228 -15.66 -1.01 -17.36
N GLY A 229 -14.56 -1.61 -17.79
CA GLY A 229 -13.27 -1.60 -17.09
C GLY A 229 -12.27 -0.68 -17.81
N LEU A 230 -11.35 -0.10 -17.06
CA LEU A 230 -10.33 0.83 -17.54
C LEU A 230 -8.93 0.34 -17.18
N ALA A 231 -7.97 0.58 -18.09
CA ALA A 231 -6.55 0.53 -17.78
C ALA A 231 -5.85 1.78 -18.32
N LEU A 232 -5.09 2.47 -17.47
CA LEU A 232 -4.29 3.64 -17.83
C LEU A 232 -2.82 3.28 -17.73
N SER A 233 -2.11 3.32 -18.85
CA SER A 233 -0.67 3.13 -18.90
C SER A 233 0.02 4.47 -19.10
N PHE A 234 0.91 4.81 -18.17
CA PHE A 234 1.66 6.05 -18.17
C PHE A 234 3.09 5.79 -18.65
N PRO A 235 3.67 6.70 -19.47
CA PRO A 235 5.07 6.62 -19.86
C PRO A 235 5.97 6.84 -18.64
N HIS A 236 7.22 6.40 -18.74
CA HIS A 236 8.26 6.86 -17.82
C HIS A 236 8.56 8.34 -18.08
N ILE A 237 8.54 9.19 -17.05
CA ILE A 237 8.76 10.63 -17.13
C ILE A 237 9.95 10.99 -16.23
N GLU A 238 11.10 11.33 -16.82
CA GLU A 238 12.36 11.55 -16.07
C GLU A 238 12.29 12.76 -15.11
N HIS A 239 11.50 13.78 -15.46
CA HIS A 239 11.38 15.04 -14.73
C HIS A 239 9.92 15.43 -14.45
N GLU A 240 9.15 14.47 -13.92
CA GLU A 240 7.73 14.69 -13.62
C GLU A 240 7.46 15.78 -12.56
N THR A 241 6.30 16.44 -12.69
CA THR A 241 5.79 17.31 -11.64
C THR A 241 4.95 16.50 -10.67
N LYS A 242 5.53 16.01 -9.57
CA LYS A 242 4.80 15.11 -8.66
C LYS A 242 3.54 15.76 -8.07
N VAL A 243 2.42 15.02 -8.01
CA VAL A 243 1.22 15.50 -7.32
C VAL A 243 1.49 15.50 -5.84
N ILE A 244 1.28 16.66 -5.23
CA ILE A 244 1.48 16.87 -3.81
C ILE A 244 0.10 16.77 -3.14
N TYR A 245 -0.21 15.61 -2.57
CA TYR A 245 -1.47 15.40 -1.85
C TYR A 245 -1.21 15.19 -0.35
N ALA A 246 -2.06 15.76 0.48
CA ALA A 246 -2.10 15.50 1.92
C ALA A 246 -2.91 14.21 2.11
N VAL A 247 -2.19 13.10 2.24
CA VAL A 247 -2.78 11.75 2.25
C VAL A 247 -2.82 11.22 3.69
N ASN A 248 -4.00 10.74 4.11
CA ASN A 248 -4.23 10.01 5.36
C ASN A 248 -3.81 8.53 5.22
N GLU A 249 -3.39 7.85 6.28
CA GLU A 249 -2.99 6.43 6.26
C GLU A 249 -4.09 5.49 5.76
N VAL A 250 -5.37 5.82 6.01
CA VAL A 250 -6.52 5.11 5.42
C VAL A 250 -6.47 5.18 3.90
N PHE A 251 -6.13 6.33 3.34
CA PHE A 251 -6.03 6.54 1.90
C PHE A 251 -4.78 5.89 1.28
N GLN A 252 -3.71 5.66 2.06
CA GLN A 252 -2.54 4.88 1.61
C GLN A 252 -2.89 3.39 1.47
N LYS A 253 -3.56 2.83 2.47
CA LYS A 253 -4.07 1.45 2.43
C LYS A 253 -5.01 1.23 1.24
N GLU A 254 -5.75 2.27 0.87
CA GLU A 254 -6.68 2.26 -0.25
C GLU A 254 -6.02 2.39 -1.62
N LEU A 255 -4.94 3.19 -1.75
CA LEU A 255 -4.26 3.45 -3.03
C LEU A 255 -3.25 2.35 -3.41
N PHE A 256 -2.63 1.69 -2.43
CA PHE A 256 -1.58 0.68 -2.61
C PHE A 256 -2.03 -0.77 -2.38
N ASP A 257 -3.34 -1.05 -2.30
CA ASP A 257 -3.90 -2.42 -2.23
C ASP A 257 -3.77 -3.19 -3.56
N TYR A 258 -2.68 -2.96 -4.30
CA TYR A 258 -2.28 -3.74 -5.46
C TYR A 258 -1.46 -4.93 -4.94
N PRO A 259 -1.82 -6.18 -5.25
CA PRO A 259 -1.01 -7.32 -4.86
C PRO A 259 0.34 -7.27 -5.61
N GLU A 260 1.40 -6.81 -4.95
CA GLU A 260 2.77 -6.74 -5.50
C GLU A 260 3.29 -8.13 -5.94
N GLU A 261 2.65 -9.22 -5.49
CA GLU A 261 3.01 -10.61 -5.80
C GLU A 261 2.79 -11.04 -7.26
N LEU A 262 2.13 -10.21 -8.08
CA LEU A 262 1.63 -10.60 -9.40
C LEU A 262 2.47 -10.10 -10.58
N ASP A 263 3.49 -9.28 -10.34
CA ASP A 263 4.41 -8.78 -11.39
C ASP A 263 5.55 -9.76 -11.73
N ASN A 264 5.67 -10.89 -11.02
CA ASN A 264 6.82 -11.80 -11.12
C ASN A 264 6.49 -13.25 -11.52
N ASP A 265 5.39 -13.51 -12.23
CA ASP A 265 5.19 -14.80 -12.90
C ASP A 265 5.48 -14.67 -14.41
N GLU A 266 6.32 -15.58 -14.92
CA GLU A 266 6.65 -15.67 -16.34
C GLU A 266 5.38 -15.65 -17.21
N PHE A 267 5.39 -14.73 -18.17
CA PHE A 267 4.41 -14.58 -19.25
C PHE A 267 4.29 -15.87 -20.06
N ALA A 268 3.37 -16.75 -19.65
CA ALA A 268 2.90 -17.85 -20.48
C ALA A 268 1.80 -17.34 -21.41
N ASP A 269 1.89 -17.71 -22.69
CA ASP A 269 0.81 -17.53 -23.66
C ASP A 269 -0.50 -18.11 -23.10
N GLU A 270 -1.63 -17.51 -23.48
CA GLU A 270 -2.97 -17.97 -23.13
C GLU A 270 -3.29 -19.37 -23.73
N GLU A 271 -2.60 -20.42 -23.31
CA GLU A 271 -3.05 -21.81 -23.45
C GLU A 271 -2.65 -22.64 -22.21
N ASP A 272 -3.67 -23.00 -21.43
CA ASP A 272 -3.71 -24.08 -20.42
C ASP A 272 -3.04 -23.81 -19.05
N GLU A 273 -3.83 -23.32 -18.08
CA GLU A 273 -3.50 -23.12 -16.65
C GLU A 273 -3.30 -24.45 -15.86
N SER A 274 -2.63 -25.45 -16.43
CA SER A 274 -2.44 -26.75 -15.80
C SER A 274 -1.00 -27.27 -15.86
N LYS A 275 -0.02 -26.46 -15.42
CA LYS A 275 1.26 -26.85 -14.77
C LYS A 275 2.22 -25.67 -14.72
N ALA A 276 2.50 -25.12 -13.53
CA ALA A 276 3.58 -24.17 -13.32
C ALA A 276 4.77 -24.85 -12.60
N PRO A 277 5.99 -24.84 -13.17
CA PRO A 277 7.21 -25.22 -12.45
C PRO A 277 7.84 -24.01 -11.74
N SER A 278 8.46 -24.26 -10.59
CA SER A 278 9.10 -23.24 -9.74
C SER A 278 10.42 -22.72 -10.32
N MET A 279 10.58 -21.40 -10.44
CA MET A 279 11.88 -20.74 -10.61
C MET A 279 12.23 -19.87 -9.40
N VAL A 280 13.51 -19.90 -9.04
CA VAL A 280 14.11 -19.30 -7.84
C VAL A 280 14.39 -17.81 -8.08
N ARG A 281 13.66 -16.93 -7.37
CA ARG A 281 13.91 -15.48 -7.32
C ARG A 281 15.12 -15.18 -6.42
N ASN A 282 15.89 -14.16 -6.77
CA ASN A 282 17.04 -13.71 -5.99
C ASN A 282 16.57 -12.89 -4.77
N THR A 283 15.91 -13.55 -3.82
CA THR A 283 15.36 -12.97 -2.58
C THR A 283 16.49 -12.70 -1.59
N MET A 284 16.54 -11.49 -1.02
CA MET A 284 17.45 -11.19 0.10
C MET A 284 17.17 -12.17 1.24
N THR A 285 18.17 -12.98 1.60
CA THR A 285 18.01 -13.99 2.65
C THR A 285 18.12 -13.36 4.04
N ARG A 286 17.59 -14.05 5.05
CA ARG A 286 17.72 -13.69 6.46
C ARG A 286 19.18 -13.47 6.88
N GLU A 287 20.09 -14.31 6.38
CA GLU A 287 21.53 -14.19 6.65
C GLU A 287 22.10 -12.91 6.03
N THR A 288 21.79 -12.66 4.76
CA THR A 288 22.26 -11.46 4.04
C THR A 288 21.75 -10.18 4.70
N PHE A 289 20.50 -10.18 5.17
CA PHE A 289 19.92 -9.08 5.94
C PHE A 289 20.67 -8.88 7.27
N GLY A 290 20.89 -9.97 8.01
CA GLY A 290 21.60 -9.93 9.28
C GLY A 290 23.04 -9.43 9.16
N ASP A 291 23.73 -9.83 8.10
CA ASP A 291 25.10 -9.39 7.83
C ASP A 291 25.17 -7.89 7.49
N LEU A 292 24.20 -7.38 6.74
CA LEU A 292 24.08 -5.94 6.45
C LEU A 292 23.98 -5.09 7.73
N LEU A 293 23.27 -5.60 8.75
CA LEU A 293 23.15 -4.93 10.04
C LEU A 293 24.42 -5.02 10.89
N LYS A 294 25.10 -6.17 10.87
CA LYS A 294 26.31 -6.41 11.69
C LYS A 294 27.52 -5.58 11.26
N GLU A 295 27.63 -5.20 9.98
CA GLU A 295 28.75 -4.38 9.48
C GLU A 295 28.85 -2.98 10.13
N GLU A 296 27.71 -2.47 10.61
CA GLU A 296 27.54 -1.08 11.02
C GLU A 296 27.23 -0.94 12.51
N ALA A 297 26.55 -1.92 13.11
CA ALA A 297 26.10 -1.83 14.49
C ALA A 297 27.24 -1.99 15.49
N SER A 298 27.42 -0.99 16.36
CA SER A 298 28.43 -0.99 17.42
C SER A 298 28.00 -1.80 18.65
N ARG A 299 26.69 -1.96 18.89
CA ARG A 299 26.10 -2.76 19.98
C ARG A 299 24.72 -3.32 19.60
N ASN A 300 24.66 -4.63 19.35
CA ASN A 300 23.40 -5.34 19.18
C ASN A 300 22.98 -5.97 20.51
N THR A 301 21.73 -5.76 20.92
CA THR A 301 21.06 -6.52 21.96
C THR A 301 19.94 -7.37 21.33
N MET A 302 19.55 -8.42 22.03
CA MET A 302 18.38 -9.23 21.67
C MET A 302 17.35 -9.12 22.80
N LEU A 303 16.09 -9.38 22.49
CA LEU A 303 15.09 -9.56 23.54
C LEU A 303 15.47 -10.76 24.40
N ASN A 304 15.35 -10.60 25.71
CA ASN A 304 15.45 -11.72 26.64
C ASN A 304 14.13 -12.52 26.64
N GLU A 305 14.19 -13.82 26.92
CA GLU A 305 13.00 -14.70 26.94
C GLU A 305 11.88 -14.20 27.88
N SER A 306 12.25 -13.47 28.94
CA SER A 306 11.32 -12.90 29.93
C SER A 306 10.66 -11.58 29.49
N GLU A 307 11.18 -10.93 28.45
CA GLU A 307 10.64 -9.66 27.93
C GLU A 307 9.49 -9.88 26.96
N LEU A 308 9.37 -11.08 26.36
CA LEU A 308 8.35 -11.41 25.37
C LEU A 308 7.35 -12.43 25.92
N SER A 309 6.07 -12.06 25.90
CA SER A 309 4.96 -12.89 26.36
C SER A 309 3.79 -12.86 25.37
N GLY A 310 2.96 -13.90 25.36
CA GLY A 310 1.66 -13.87 24.68
C GLY A 310 0.61 -13.16 25.53
N GLY A 311 -0.47 -12.72 24.90
CA GLY A 311 -1.64 -12.22 25.62
C GLY A 311 -2.45 -13.32 26.31
N VAL A 312 -3.65 -12.97 26.76
CA VAL A 312 -4.53 -13.83 27.55
C VAL A 312 -5.60 -14.46 26.65
N VAL A 313 -5.88 -15.74 26.85
CA VAL A 313 -7.09 -16.41 26.34
C VAL A 313 -8.23 -16.12 27.33
N PRO A 314 -9.20 -15.25 26.99
CA PRO A 314 -10.22 -14.83 27.92
C PRO A 314 -11.42 -15.79 27.96
N ASN A 315 -12.21 -15.70 29.02
CA ASN A 315 -13.58 -16.23 29.03
C ASN A 315 -14.57 -15.10 28.69
N TYR A 316 -15.57 -15.39 27.86
CA TYR A 316 -16.60 -14.43 27.49
C TYR A 316 -17.82 -14.53 28.39
N TRP A 317 -18.34 -13.38 28.81
CA TRP A 317 -19.58 -13.31 29.58
C TRP A 317 -20.79 -13.40 28.64
N ASN A 318 -21.63 -14.42 28.84
CA ASN A 318 -22.79 -14.70 27.98
C ASN A 318 -24.13 -14.24 28.59
N ASN A 319 -24.14 -13.59 29.76
CA ASN A 319 -25.37 -13.25 30.49
C ASN A 319 -25.68 -11.73 30.41
N PRO A 320 -26.88 -11.30 30.04
CA PRO A 320 -27.20 -9.87 29.98
C PRO A 320 -27.22 -9.17 31.35
N VAL A 321 -27.30 -9.89 32.48
CA VAL A 321 -27.37 -9.30 33.82
C VAL A 321 -26.06 -9.53 34.57
N ILE A 322 -25.33 -8.44 34.87
CA ILE A 322 -24.07 -8.49 35.62
C ILE A 322 -24.37 -8.31 37.11
N ASN A 323 -24.09 -9.35 37.92
CA ASN A 323 -24.14 -9.26 39.37
C ASN A 323 -22.72 -8.96 39.94
N PRO A 324 -22.48 -7.77 40.52
CA PRO A 324 -21.15 -7.39 41.02
C PRO A 324 -20.58 -8.32 42.10
N VAL A 325 -21.44 -9.06 42.82
CA VAL A 325 -21.01 -10.03 43.84
C VAL A 325 -20.46 -11.30 43.19
N GLU A 326 -21.07 -11.76 42.09
CA GLU A 326 -20.63 -12.95 41.35
C GLU A 326 -19.29 -12.70 40.63
N LEU A 327 -19.08 -11.48 40.11
CA LEU A 327 -17.85 -11.09 39.44
C LEU A 327 -16.60 -11.20 40.33
N ARG A 328 -16.73 -11.09 41.65
CA ARG A 328 -15.59 -11.14 42.57
C ARG A 328 -14.85 -12.48 42.54
N ASN A 329 -15.55 -13.55 42.17
CA ASN A 329 -15.02 -14.91 42.16
C ASN A 329 -14.60 -15.38 40.76
N LEU A 330 -14.84 -14.58 39.72
CA LEU A 330 -14.50 -14.92 38.34
C LEU A 330 -13.15 -14.31 37.97
N GLN A 331 -12.37 -15.05 37.16
CA GLN A 331 -11.05 -14.64 36.69
C GLN A 331 -11.02 -14.64 35.16
N ASN A 332 -10.25 -13.71 34.60
CA ASN A 332 -10.04 -13.54 33.16
C ASN A 332 -11.36 -13.44 32.35
N LEU A 333 -12.40 -12.86 32.95
CA LEU A 333 -13.69 -12.67 32.31
C LEU A 333 -13.74 -11.31 31.60
N ILE A 334 -14.12 -11.30 30.32
CA ILE A 334 -14.37 -10.08 29.56
C ILE A 334 -15.80 -9.58 29.76
N ILE A 335 -15.90 -8.27 29.99
CA ILE A 335 -17.16 -7.53 30.07
C ILE A 335 -17.05 -6.31 29.16
N PRO A 336 -18.09 -6.00 28.34
CA PRO A 336 -18.15 -4.73 27.60
C PRO A 336 -17.99 -3.53 28.54
N SER A 337 -17.15 -2.57 28.17
CA SER A 337 -16.83 -1.40 29.00
C SER A 337 -18.07 -0.59 29.39
N GLU A 338 -19.08 -0.53 28.52
CA GLU A 338 -20.36 0.15 28.77
C GLU A 338 -21.19 -0.48 29.91
N HIS A 339 -20.99 -1.77 30.17
CA HIS A 339 -21.70 -2.55 31.19
C HIS A 339 -20.81 -2.86 32.41
N ALA A 340 -19.54 -2.47 32.38
CA ALA A 340 -18.56 -2.81 33.40
C ALA A 340 -18.79 -1.99 34.69
N PRO A 341 -18.99 -2.64 35.86
CA PRO A 341 -19.07 -1.92 37.12
C PRO A 341 -17.72 -1.29 37.48
N SER A 342 -17.75 -0.14 38.17
CA SER A 342 -16.52 0.49 38.66
C SER A 342 -15.89 -0.36 39.77
N GLY A 343 -14.62 -0.76 39.61
CA GLY A 343 -13.90 -1.54 40.62
C GLY A 343 -12.39 -1.66 40.36
N PRO A 344 -11.57 -1.82 41.42
CA PRO A 344 -10.11 -1.85 41.31
C PRO A 344 -9.55 -3.09 40.59
N ASN A 345 -10.35 -4.15 40.49
CA ASN A 345 -9.92 -5.42 39.90
C ASN A 345 -10.27 -5.55 38.40
N MET A 346 -10.58 -4.44 37.72
CA MET A 346 -10.92 -4.43 36.30
C MET A 346 -9.91 -3.63 35.50
N LYS A 347 -9.26 -4.26 34.53
CA LYS A 347 -8.29 -3.61 33.65
C LYS A 347 -8.85 -3.47 32.23
N PRO A 348 -8.45 -2.44 31.46
CA PRO A 348 -8.70 -2.38 30.03
C PRO A 348 -8.27 -3.68 29.35
N TYR A 349 -9.10 -4.20 28.45
CA TYR A 349 -8.79 -5.36 27.63
C TYR A 349 -8.89 -4.97 26.16
N TYR A 350 -7.83 -5.21 25.39
CA TYR A 350 -7.78 -4.93 23.96
C TYR A 350 -7.78 -6.22 23.14
N GLY A 351 -8.79 -6.34 22.27
CA GLY A 351 -8.87 -7.35 21.22
C GLY A 351 -7.92 -7.06 20.05
N ALA A 352 -7.81 -8.01 19.11
CA ALA A 352 -6.98 -7.83 17.92
C ALA A 352 -7.42 -6.66 17.03
N ASP A 353 -8.73 -6.43 16.97
CA ASP A 353 -9.40 -5.36 16.22
C ASP A 353 -9.14 -3.96 16.80
N GLU A 354 -8.67 -3.87 18.05
CA GLU A 354 -8.36 -2.63 18.74
C GLU A 354 -6.87 -2.26 18.67
N ILE A 355 -6.01 -3.17 18.20
CA ILE A 355 -4.57 -2.90 18.03
C ILE A 355 -4.35 -2.05 16.78
N ARG A 356 -3.66 -0.93 16.95
CA ARG A 356 -3.35 0.03 15.88
C ARG A 356 -1.85 0.22 15.73
N GLN A 357 -1.45 0.91 14.67
CA GLN A 357 -0.07 1.33 14.49
C GLN A 357 0.28 2.47 15.46
N PHE A 358 1.39 2.32 16.18
CA PHE A 358 1.98 3.22 17.18
C PHE A 358 1.28 3.31 18.53
N TYR A 359 -0.04 3.49 18.61
CA TYR A 359 -0.72 3.78 19.88
C TYR A 359 -2.08 3.11 20.01
N LEU A 360 -2.51 2.88 21.25
CA LEU A 360 -3.85 2.39 21.58
C LEU A 360 -4.82 3.56 21.79
N ASN A 361 -6.10 3.31 21.50
CA ASN A 361 -7.16 4.19 21.98
C ASN A 361 -7.18 4.16 23.52
N PRO A 362 -7.33 5.31 24.20
CA PRO A 362 -7.41 5.33 25.66
C PRO A 362 -8.59 4.54 26.23
N GLU A 363 -9.68 4.44 25.46
CA GLU A 363 -10.89 3.71 25.82
C GLU A 363 -10.94 2.38 25.07
N SER A 364 -10.86 1.27 25.82
CA SER A 364 -11.06 -0.07 25.28
C SER A 364 -12.55 -0.42 25.25
N ASN A 365 -12.97 -1.20 24.25
CA ASN A 365 -14.33 -1.71 24.13
C ASN A 365 -14.69 -2.67 25.27
N ASN A 366 -13.68 -3.30 25.85
CA ASN A 366 -13.82 -4.37 26.82
C ASN A 366 -12.96 -4.14 28.07
N ARG A 367 -13.38 -4.72 29.19
CA ARG A 367 -12.60 -4.80 30.43
C ARG A 367 -12.48 -6.26 30.87
N ILE A 368 -11.35 -6.60 31.46
CA ILE A 368 -11.12 -7.93 32.05
C ILE A 368 -11.23 -7.87 33.58
N VAL A 369 -11.98 -8.80 34.15
CA VAL A 369 -12.19 -8.95 35.61
C VAL A 369 -11.14 -9.89 36.20
N ASN A 370 -10.49 -9.44 37.28
CA ASN A 370 -9.46 -10.18 38.02
C ASN A 370 -8.46 -10.87 37.07
N PRO A 371 -7.74 -10.12 36.21
CA PRO A 371 -6.71 -10.74 35.37
C PRO A 371 -5.63 -11.37 36.26
N GLY A 372 -5.07 -12.49 35.79
CA GLY A 372 -3.96 -13.15 36.49
C GLY A 372 -2.80 -12.18 36.79
N THR A 373 -2.12 -12.35 37.93
CA THR A 373 -1.07 -11.43 38.40
C THR A 373 0.10 -11.28 37.44
N GLN A 374 0.36 -12.29 36.61
CA GLN A 374 1.35 -12.25 35.53
C GLN A 374 1.05 -11.21 34.43
N PHE A 375 -0.20 -10.74 34.35
CA PHE A 375 -0.65 -9.74 33.38
C PHE A 375 -0.83 -8.34 33.99
N LEU A 376 -0.49 -8.18 35.27
CA LEU A 376 -0.68 -6.94 36.05
C LEU A 376 0.60 -6.10 36.19
N ASP A 377 1.67 -6.41 35.45
CA ASP A 377 2.90 -5.61 35.51
C ASP A 377 2.65 -4.21 34.89
N ILE A 378 2.71 -3.16 35.72
CA ILE A 378 2.43 -1.74 35.36
C ILE A 378 3.60 -1.14 34.54
N LYS A 379 4.34 -1.97 33.83
CA LYS A 379 5.44 -1.50 32.99
C LYS A 379 4.92 -1.20 31.61
N ALA A 380 5.41 -0.10 31.05
CA ALA A 380 5.23 0.21 29.65
C ALA A 380 5.59 -0.99 28.78
N SER A 381 4.75 -1.26 27.79
CA SER A 381 4.88 -2.44 26.93
C SER A 381 4.64 -2.05 25.47
N VAL A 382 5.19 -2.85 24.57
CA VAL A 382 4.93 -2.78 23.14
C VAL A 382 4.10 -4.00 22.77
N VAL A 383 3.01 -3.80 22.04
CA VAL A 383 2.04 -4.85 21.73
C VAL A 383 1.85 -4.92 20.23
N GLY A 384 2.02 -6.10 19.65
CA GLY A 384 1.82 -6.32 18.22
C GLY A 384 0.96 -7.55 17.95
N LEU A 385 0.33 -7.59 16.79
CA LEU A 385 -0.46 -8.75 16.37
C LEU A 385 0.45 -9.91 15.96
N LYS A 386 0.08 -11.13 16.36
CA LYS A 386 0.72 -12.37 15.88
C LYS A 386 0.44 -12.59 14.40
N GLU A 387 -0.76 -12.19 13.95
CA GLU A 387 -1.24 -12.36 12.59
C GLU A 387 -1.85 -11.05 12.09
N SER A 388 -1.34 -10.53 10.97
CA SER A 388 -1.84 -9.26 10.42
C SER A 388 -1.41 -9.04 8.96
N LYS A 389 -2.22 -8.29 8.20
CA LYS A 389 -1.88 -7.88 6.83
C LYS A 389 -0.70 -6.89 6.78
N TYR A 390 -0.49 -6.15 7.86
CA TYR A 390 0.62 -5.20 8.00
C TYR A 390 1.22 -5.33 9.39
N VAL A 391 2.53 -5.11 9.48
CA VAL A 391 3.22 -5.05 10.77
C VAL A 391 2.69 -3.87 11.58
N MET A 392 2.03 -4.16 12.70
CA MET A 392 1.39 -3.17 13.56
C MET A 392 1.76 -3.40 15.01
N PHE A 393 2.46 -2.43 15.60
CA PHE A 393 2.80 -2.44 17.02
C PHE A 393 2.30 -1.15 17.68
N SER A 394 1.78 -1.29 18.89
CA SER A 394 1.26 -0.21 19.73
C SER A 394 2.06 -0.10 21.02
N TYR A 395 2.28 1.12 21.47
CA TYR A 395 2.70 1.38 22.84
C TYR A 395 1.52 1.27 23.80
N SER A 396 1.78 0.71 24.97
CA SER A 396 0.89 0.68 26.14
C SER A 396 1.67 1.16 27.36
N ASP A 397 1.03 1.97 28.19
CA ASP A 397 1.61 2.50 29.44
C ASP A 397 1.67 1.46 30.58
N GLY A 398 1.18 0.23 30.34
CA GLY A 398 1.28 -0.91 31.26
C GLY A 398 0.02 -1.20 32.06
N GLU A 399 -1.06 -0.44 31.88
CA GLU A 399 -2.31 -0.68 32.64
C GLU A 399 -3.28 -1.66 31.97
N ALA A 400 -2.93 -2.18 30.79
CA ALA A 400 -3.83 -2.91 29.90
C ALA A 400 -3.48 -4.40 29.75
N VAL A 401 -4.50 -5.19 29.44
CA VAL A 401 -4.40 -6.62 29.12
C VAL A 401 -4.77 -6.84 27.65
N PHE A 402 -4.13 -7.80 27.01
CA PHE A 402 -4.24 -8.04 25.57
C PHE A 402 -4.70 -9.46 25.27
N SER A 403 -5.41 -9.62 24.16
CA SER A 403 -5.80 -10.93 23.62
C SER A 403 -4.60 -11.83 23.29
N ASP A 404 -4.80 -13.15 23.31
CA ASP A 404 -3.77 -14.11 22.87
C ASP A 404 -3.43 -13.99 21.37
N SER A 405 -4.18 -13.23 20.59
CA SER A 405 -3.76 -12.80 19.24
C SER A 405 -2.61 -11.78 19.24
N CYS A 406 -2.15 -11.33 20.41
CA CYS A 406 -1.09 -10.34 20.55
C CYS A 406 0.19 -10.93 21.17
N TRP A 407 1.32 -10.41 20.72
CA TRP A 407 2.58 -10.40 21.46
C TRP A 407 2.63 -9.17 22.37
N VAL A 408 3.10 -9.36 23.60
CA VAL A 408 3.32 -8.30 24.60
C VAL A 408 4.78 -8.30 25.00
N ILE A 409 5.48 -7.22 24.65
CA ILE A 409 6.91 -7.01 24.83
C ILE A 409 7.12 -5.99 25.94
N ARG A 410 7.83 -6.36 27.01
CA ARG A 410 8.16 -5.51 28.15
C ARG A 410 9.67 -5.30 28.19
N PRO A 411 10.20 -4.30 27.48
CA PRO A 411 11.63 -4.09 27.41
C PRO A 411 12.18 -3.67 28.78
N SER A 412 13.30 -4.26 29.19
CA SER A 412 14.00 -3.95 30.44
C SER A 412 15.09 -2.90 30.27
N SER A 413 15.66 -2.78 29.06
CA SER A 413 16.83 -1.96 28.77
C SER A 413 16.60 -0.90 27.67
N LEU A 414 15.54 -1.04 26.88
CA LEU A 414 15.19 -0.12 25.81
C LEU A 414 13.95 0.69 26.18
N ASN A 415 13.93 1.96 25.76
CA ASN A 415 12.73 2.77 25.87
C ASN A 415 11.59 2.13 25.03
N ALA A 416 10.41 1.97 25.61
CA ALA A 416 9.28 1.30 24.95
C ALA A 416 8.69 2.11 23.77
N LYS A 417 8.74 3.46 23.80
CA LYS A 417 8.31 4.31 22.68
C LYS A 417 9.29 4.21 21.50
N TYR A 418 10.59 4.22 21.79
CA TYR A 418 11.62 3.92 20.80
C TYR A 418 11.41 2.53 20.17
N LEU A 419 11.22 1.51 21.01
CA LEU A 419 11.00 0.15 20.52
C LEU A 419 9.72 0.02 19.68
N THR A 420 8.68 0.78 20.03
CA THR A 420 7.48 0.90 19.21
C THR A 420 7.80 1.52 17.84
N ALA A 421 8.65 2.55 17.77
CA ALA A 421 9.09 3.11 16.49
C ALA A 421 9.89 2.10 15.65
N VAL A 422 10.79 1.34 16.28
CA VAL A 422 11.56 0.28 15.62
C VAL A 422 10.64 -0.80 15.04
N TYR A 423 9.68 -1.32 15.80
CA TYR A 423 8.78 -2.37 15.30
C TYR A 423 7.72 -1.89 14.29
N ASN A 424 7.54 -0.58 14.12
CA ASN A 424 6.73 -0.01 13.04
C ASN A 424 7.59 0.56 11.89
N SER A 425 8.90 0.37 11.92
CA SER A 425 9.82 0.86 10.89
C SER A 425 9.79 0.02 9.63
N THR A 426 10.17 0.62 8.51
CA THR A 426 10.41 -0.06 7.24
C THR A 426 11.46 -1.16 7.40
N LEU A 427 12.46 -0.93 8.25
CA LEU A 427 13.52 -1.88 8.53
C LEU A 427 12.97 -3.17 9.16
N PHE A 428 12.15 -3.05 10.20
CA PHE A 428 11.55 -4.22 10.83
C PHE A 428 10.51 -4.90 9.93
N GLY A 429 9.74 -4.13 9.15
CA GLY A 429 8.85 -4.70 8.13
C GLY A 429 9.59 -5.61 7.14
N ALA A 430 10.77 -5.20 6.69
CA ALA A 430 11.59 -5.99 5.78
C ALA A 430 12.16 -7.24 6.48
N TRP A 431 12.51 -7.14 7.77
CA TRP A 431 12.91 -8.28 8.58
C TRP A 431 11.81 -9.33 8.69
N VAL A 432 10.56 -8.90 8.93
CA VAL A 432 9.40 -9.79 8.98
C VAL A 432 9.20 -10.50 7.64
N ARG A 433 9.42 -9.83 6.50
CA ARG A 433 9.32 -10.46 5.18
C ARG A 433 10.37 -11.56 4.96
N VAL A 434 11.61 -11.36 5.42
CA VAL A 434 12.69 -12.35 5.20
C VAL A 434 12.79 -13.43 6.28
N SER A 435 12.19 -13.20 7.46
CA SER A 435 12.33 -14.09 8.62
C SER A 435 11.01 -14.68 9.12
N GLY A 436 9.88 -14.07 8.78
CA GLY A 436 8.55 -14.51 9.18
C GLY A 436 7.93 -15.51 8.21
N LYS A 437 6.71 -15.94 8.51
CA LYS A 437 5.88 -16.73 7.60
C LYS A 437 4.81 -15.85 7.01
N GLN A 438 4.49 -16.09 5.74
CA GLN A 438 3.41 -15.40 5.06
C GLN A 438 2.47 -16.44 4.44
N LYS A 439 1.16 -16.21 4.58
CA LYS A 439 0.13 -17.00 3.88
C LYS A 439 -0.88 -16.03 3.28
N LYS A 440 -1.00 -16.03 1.95
CA LYS A 440 -1.71 -14.97 1.21
C LYS A 440 -1.16 -13.60 1.66
N ASP A 441 -2.03 -12.61 1.88
CA ASP A 441 -1.66 -11.26 2.33
C ASP A 441 -1.38 -11.15 3.84
N THR A 442 -1.31 -12.25 4.59
CA THR A 442 -1.18 -12.19 6.06
C THR A 442 0.20 -12.61 6.52
N TYR A 443 0.87 -11.73 7.27
CA TYR A 443 2.09 -12.03 7.99
C TYR A 443 1.77 -12.74 9.30
N TYR A 444 2.56 -13.77 9.57
CA TYR A 444 2.60 -14.50 10.83
C TYR A 444 3.92 -14.15 11.49
N ILE A 445 3.86 -13.25 12.46
CA ILE A 445 5.01 -12.83 13.25
C ILE A 445 5.18 -13.86 14.35
N GLU A 446 6.00 -14.88 14.12
CA GLU A 446 6.31 -15.88 15.13
C GLU A 446 7.25 -15.30 16.21
N ARG A 447 7.25 -15.91 17.40
CA ARG A 447 8.11 -15.51 18.52
C ARG A 447 9.58 -15.38 18.11
N GLU A 448 10.06 -16.33 17.31
CA GLU A 448 11.43 -16.38 16.80
C GLU A 448 11.80 -15.14 15.96
N VAL A 449 10.85 -14.55 15.24
CA VAL A 449 11.07 -13.34 14.41
C VAL A 449 11.44 -12.15 15.30
N LEU A 450 10.75 -12.01 16.44
CA LEU A 450 10.98 -10.95 17.40
C LEU A 450 12.28 -11.16 18.19
N GLU A 451 12.54 -12.39 18.61
CA GLU A 451 13.73 -12.73 19.42
C GLU A 451 15.04 -12.59 18.64
N ASN A 452 15.01 -12.84 17.31
CA ASN A 452 16.20 -12.77 16.48
C ASN A 452 16.40 -11.45 15.75
N PHE A 453 15.47 -10.51 15.86
CA PHE A 453 15.68 -9.18 15.28
C PHE A 453 16.75 -8.43 16.08
N PRO A 454 17.87 -8.01 15.47
CA PRO A 454 18.89 -7.26 16.19
C PRO A 454 18.33 -5.92 16.66
N LEU A 455 18.34 -5.67 17.97
CA LEU A 455 17.92 -4.40 18.55
C LEU A 455 19.16 -3.53 18.82
N ILE A 456 19.09 -2.27 18.40
CA ILE A 456 20.15 -1.29 18.62
C ILE A 456 19.61 -0.24 19.58
N SER A 457 20.38 0.10 20.60
CA SER A 457 20.05 1.24 21.45
C SER A 457 20.50 2.53 20.76
N PRO A 458 19.64 3.57 20.72
CA PRO A 458 20.09 4.89 20.30
C PRO A 458 21.14 5.42 21.29
N GLU A 459 21.90 6.44 20.90
CA GLU A 459 22.81 7.11 21.83
C GLU A 459 22.00 7.74 22.97
N LEU A 460 22.60 7.85 24.17
CA LEU A 460 21.88 8.34 25.36
C LEU A 460 21.24 9.72 25.14
N GLU A 461 21.89 10.58 24.35
CA GLU A 461 21.39 11.90 23.96
C GLU A 461 20.16 11.86 23.03
N ASP A 462 20.00 10.80 22.25
CA ASP A 462 18.91 10.66 21.28
C ASP A 462 17.64 10.01 21.88
N VAL A 463 17.75 9.32 23.02
CA VAL A 463 16.61 8.61 23.64
C VAL A 463 15.43 9.55 23.83
N GLN A 464 15.69 10.75 24.38
CA GLN A 464 14.65 11.76 24.61
C GLN A 464 14.06 12.29 23.29
N LEU A 465 14.88 12.41 22.24
CA LEU A 465 14.41 12.84 20.93
C LEU A 465 13.41 11.83 20.34
N PHE A 466 13.71 10.53 20.43
CA PHE A 466 12.78 9.47 20.01
C PHE A 466 11.48 9.49 20.82
N GLU A 467 11.57 9.62 22.14
CA GLU A 467 10.39 9.73 23.01
C GLU A 467 9.51 10.92 22.62
N ASN A 468 10.12 12.10 22.44
CA ASN A 468 9.40 13.32 22.15
C ASN A 468 8.79 13.29 20.74
N LEU A 469 9.49 12.75 19.75
CA LEU A 469 8.94 12.55 18.41
C LEU A 469 7.78 11.56 18.39
N TYR A 470 7.87 10.49 19.18
CA TYR A 470 6.77 9.55 19.34
C TYR A 470 5.54 10.25 19.94
N ASP A 471 5.70 11.06 20.99
CA ASP A 471 4.58 11.77 21.61
C ASP A 471 3.96 12.82 20.67
N LEU A 472 4.78 13.50 19.88
CA LEU A 472 4.32 14.40 18.82
C LEU A 472 3.57 13.65 17.70
N LEU A 473 4.02 12.45 17.33
CA LEU A 473 3.31 11.57 16.38
C LEU A 473 1.92 11.21 16.92
N VAL A 474 1.82 10.80 18.18
CA VAL A 474 0.54 10.42 18.79
C VAL A 474 -0.39 11.63 18.91
N ALA A 475 0.14 12.79 19.30
CA ALA A 475 -0.61 14.04 19.34
C ALA A 475 -1.14 14.43 17.96
N ALA A 476 -0.27 14.40 16.94
CA ALA A 476 -0.66 14.64 15.55
C ALA A 476 -1.75 13.67 15.08
N ALA A 477 -1.61 12.38 15.37
CA ALA A 477 -2.57 11.36 15.00
C ALA A 477 -3.96 11.62 15.61
N ARG A 478 -4.02 11.93 16.91
CA ARG A 478 -5.28 12.23 17.63
C ARG A 478 -5.96 13.50 17.14
N THR A 479 -5.19 14.48 16.69
CA THR A 479 -5.72 15.68 16.03
C THR A 479 -6.30 15.34 14.66
N GLU A 480 -5.59 14.53 13.87
CA GLU A 480 -6.00 14.21 12.50
C GLU A 480 -7.19 13.25 12.42
N GLU A 481 -7.39 12.36 13.39
CA GLU A 481 -8.62 11.54 13.48
C GLU A 481 -9.89 12.42 13.55
N LYS A 482 -9.78 13.65 14.07
CA LYS A 482 -10.91 14.60 14.14
C LYS A 482 -11.10 15.42 12.85
N GLN A 483 -10.06 15.52 12.00
CA GLN A 483 -10.01 16.47 10.86
C GLN A 483 -9.84 15.80 9.48
N GLY A 484 -9.37 14.55 9.41
CA GLY A 484 -9.42 13.68 8.22
C GLY A 484 -8.16 13.55 7.35
N THR A 485 -6.98 14.08 7.73
CA THR A 485 -5.83 14.19 6.78
C THR A 485 -4.66 13.21 6.97
N GLY A 486 -4.43 12.63 8.15
CA GLY A 486 -3.35 11.66 8.51
C GLY A 486 -1.92 11.97 8.02
N THR A 487 -1.67 13.19 7.57
CA THR A 487 -0.44 13.65 6.91
C THR A 487 0.64 13.99 7.92
N MET A 488 0.25 14.57 9.07
CA MET A 488 1.17 14.89 10.16
C MET A 488 1.68 13.62 10.81
N LYS A 489 0.78 12.67 11.14
CA LYS A 489 1.15 11.36 11.68
C LYS A 489 2.16 10.66 10.76
N SER A 490 1.83 10.54 9.48
CA SER A 490 2.71 9.89 8.50
C SER A 490 4.06 10.60 8.38
N TYR A 491 4.11 11.93 8.47
CA TYR A 491 5.37 12.66 8.40
C TYR A 491 6.25 12.43 9.63
N TYR A 492 5.68 12.46 10.84
CA TYR A 492 6.40 12.10 12.06
C TYR A 492 6.87 10.64 12.03
N SER A 493 6.04 9.72 11.51
CA SER A 493 6.43 8.32 11.29
C SER A 493 7.65 8.20 10.38
N ASN A 494 7.71 8.97 9.28
CA ASN A 494 8.86 8.96 8.38
C ASN A 494 10.14 9.53 9.02
N ILE A 495 10.00 10.53 9.90
CA ILE A 495 11.14 11.04 10.69
C ILE A 495 11.66 9.96 11.63
N LEU A 496 10.76 9.27 12.34
CA LEU A 496 11.12 8.14 13.21
C LEU A 496 11.79 7.01 12.40
N ASP A 497 11.25 6.65 11.24
CA ASP A 497 11.83 5.63 10.35
C ASP A 497 13.25 6.01 9.89
N ALA A 498 13.47 7.27 9.52
CA ALA A 498 14.79 7.76 9.16
C ALA A 498 15.79 7.73 10.31
N LEU A 499 15.37 8.12 11.52
CA LEU A 499 16.20 8.02 12.72
C LEU A 499 16.53 6.56 13.06
N VAL A 500 15.57 5.64 12.91
CA VAL A 500 15.83 4.20 13.05
C VAL A 500 16.89 3.76 12.05
N PHE A 501 16.78 4.09 10.77
CA PHE A 501 17.83 3.78 9.79
C PHE A 501 19.18 4.37 10.19
N CYS A 502 19.22 5.61 10.68
CA CYS A 502 20.45 6.25 11.13
C CYS A 502 21.09 5.52 12.32
N CYS A 503 20.29 5.01 13.27
CA CYS A 503 20.80 4.17 14.35
C CYS A 503 21.41 2.86 13.84
N TYR A 504 20.78 2.22 12.85
CA TYR A 504 21.23 0.92 12.33
C TYR A 504 22.39 1.02 11.35
N PHE A 505 22.52 2.13 10.62
CA PHE A 505 23.57 2.36 9.63
C PHE A 505 24.45 3.55 10.01
N GLY A 506 24.85 3.63 11.28
CA GLY A 506 25.52 4.80 11.87
C GLY A 506 26.69 5.36 11.06
N LYS A 507 27.59 4.52 10.51
CA LYS A 507 28.72 5.05 9.70
C LYS A 507 28.27 5.51 8.32
N SER A 508 27.33 4.79 7.70
CA SER A 508 26.81 5.10 6.36
C SER A 508 25.84 6.30 6.34
N LEU A 509 25.22 6.61 7.48
CA LEU A 509 24.21 7.64 7.64
C LEU A 509 24.58 8.72 8.68
N GLU A 510 25.86 8.85 9.04
CA GLU A 510 26.34 9.81 10.05
C GLU A 510 25.91 11.25 9.72
N SER A 511 26.11 11.68 8.47
CA SER A 511 25.72 13.02 8.02
C SER A 511 24.20 13.26 8.10
N GLN A 512 23.40 12.24 7.78
CA GLN A 512 21.95 12.31 7.88
C GLN A 512 21.52 12.42 9.35
N MET A 513 22.16 11.66 10.24
CA MET A 513 21.92 11.73 11.68
C MET A 513 22.23 13.13 12.23
N GLU A 514 23.38 13.71 11.87
CA GLU A 514 23.76 15.06 12.29
C GLU A 514 22.73 16.12 11.87
N ILE A 515 22.26 16.07 10.61
CA ILE A 515 21.25 16.99 10.10
C ILE A 515 19.93 16.82 10.86
N LEU A 516 19.48 15.57 11.06
CA LEU A 516 18.25 15.28 11.78
C LEU A 516 18.34 15.78 13.23
N ARG A 517 19.39 15.42 13.96
CA ARG A 517 19.63 15.89 15.35
C ARG A 517 19.60 17.42 15.41
N HIS A 518 20.41 18.09 14.58
CA HIS A 518 20.54 19.54 14.62
C HIS A 518 19.22 20.26 14.36
N GLU A 519 18.46 19.84 13.36
CA GLU A 519 17.20 20.49 13.01
C GLU A 519 16.06 20.15 13.96
N LEU A 520 16.00 18.93 14.49
CA LEU A 520 14.94 18.51 15.38
C LEU A 520 15.09 19.15 16.77
N HIS A 521 16.31 19.24 17.32
CA HIS A 521 16.54 19.90 18.61
C HIS A 521 16.25 21.41 18.59
N LYS A 522 16.22 22.07 17.42
CA LYS A 522 15.78 23.47 17.31
C LYS A 522 14.28 23.65 17.55
N LEU A 523 13.49 22.62 17.27
CA LEU A 523 12.03 22.71 17.21
C LEU A 523 11.34 21.92 18.31
N ILE A 524 11.98 20.86 18.81
CA ILE A 524 11.41 19.96 19.81
C ILE A 524 12.09 20.27 21.15
N PRO A 525 11.36 20.81 22.14
CA PRO A 525 11.91 21.06 23.46
C PRO A 525 12.21 19.73 24.17
N GLU A 526 13.17 19.74 25.10
CA GLU A 526 13.49 18.56 25.91
C GLU A 526 12.28 18.09 26.74
N GLN A 527 11.55 19.04 27.32
CA GLN A 527 10.29 18.78 28.03
C GLN A 527 9.12 19.20 27.16
N LEU A 528 8.29 18.22 26.79
CA LEU A 528 7.09 18.47 26.02
C LEU A 528 5.96 19.04 26.90
N PRO A 529 5.14 19.95 26.36
CA PRO A 529 3.90 20.33 26.99
C PRO A 529 2.89 19.18 26.94
N GLU A 530 1.80 19.27 27.71
CA GLU A 530 0.74 18.26 27.76
C GLU A 530 -0.57 18.74 27.10
N GLY A 531 -1.47 17.79 26.84
CA GLY A 531 -2.84 18.06 26.38
C GLY A 531 -2.92 18.83 25.06
N GLU A 532 -3.82 19.81 24.97
CA GLU A 532 -4.02 20.59 23.74
C GLU A 532 -2.78 21.39 23.31
N THR A 533 -1.91 21.76 24.25
CA THR A 533 -0.68 22.48 23.92
C THR A 533 0.30 21.59 23.20
N LEU A 534 0.35 20.29 23.51
CA LEU A 534 1.12 19.31 22.74
C LEU A 534 0.61 19.17 21.31
N ASN A 535 -0.71 19.12 21.13
CA ASN A 535 -1.32 19.03 19.80
C ASN A 535 -0.95 20.23 18.93
N ARG A 536 -1.00 21.44 19.51
CA ARG A 536 -0.59 22.67 18.82
C ARG A 536 0.91 22.67 18.48
N LEU A 537 1.75 22.20 19.41
CA LEU A 537 3.18 22.08 19.16
C LEU A 537 3.46 21.11 18.01
N ALA A 538 2.75 19.98 17.93
CA ALA A 538 2.86 19.04 16.82
C ALA A 538 2.48 19.68 15.47
N GLU A 539 1.38 20.45 15.42
CA GLU A 539 0.98 21.19 14.22
C GLU A 539 2.02 22.24 13.79
N GLU A 540 2.51 23.04 14.74
CA GLU A 540 3.51 24.09 14.48
C GLU A 540 4.84 23.50 14.00
N ASN A 541 5.30 22.43 14.66
CA ASN A 541 6.53 21.75 14.29
C ASN A 541 6.39 21.08 12.92
N PHE A 542 5.26 20.43 12.64
CA PHE A 542 4.96 19.92 11.31
C PHE A 542 5.03 21.03 10.26
N GLY A 543 4.36 22.16 10.46
CA GLY A 543 4.37 23.28 9.51
C GLY A 543 5.76 23.78 9.13
N LYS A 544 6.71 23.77 10.08
CA LYS A 544 8.12 24.13 9.85
C LYS A 544 8.91 23.01 9.17
N LEU A 545 8.89 21.80 9.76
CA LEU A 545 9.65 20.64 9.31
C LEU A 545 9.23 20.18 7.91
N TYR A 546 7.97 20.41 7.55
CA TYR A 546 7.39 19.98 6.29
C TYR A 546 7.69 20.90 5.11
N HIS A 547 8.26 22.07 5.36
CA HIS A 547 8.59 23.02 4.30
C HIS A 547 9.53 22.40 3.26
N LYS A 548 9.30 22.66 1.96
CA LYS A 548 10.00 21.99 0.84
C LYS A 548 11.53 22.06 0.90
N LYS A 549 12.07 23.13 1.50
CA LYS A 549 13.50 23.39 1.63
C LYS A 549 14.07 23.05 3.01
N HIS A 550 13.28 22.41 3.88
CA HIS A 550 13.72 22.07 5.21
C HIS A 550 14.73 20.90 5.14
N PRO A 551 15.90 20.95 5.81
CA PRO A 551 16.92 19.91 5.69
C PRO A 551 16.41 18.51 6.09
N VAL A 552 15.58 18.42 7.14
CA VAL A 552 14.89 17.16 7.52
C VAL A 552 14.13 16.56 6.33
N ARG A 553 13.38 17.37 5.57
CA ARG A 553 12.60 16.88 4.43
C ARG A 553 13.51 16.36 3.31
N GLU A 554 14.65 17.01 3.10
CA GLU A 554 15.66 16.59 2.13
C GLU A 554 16.27 15.22 2.52
N VAL A 555 16.62 15.04 3.80
CA VAL A 555 17.09 13.75 4.32
C VAL A 555 16.05 12.66 4.05
N LEU A 556 14.78 12.89 4.39
CA LEU A 556 13.71 11.92 4.14
C LEU A 556 13.55 11.57 2.65
N PHE A 557 13.67 12.59 1.77
CA PHE A 557 13.50 12.42 0.34
C PHE A 557 14.61 11.56 -0.28
N TYR A 558 15.86 11.79 0.12
CA TYR A 558 17.02 11.08 -0.42
C TYR A 558 17.41 9.83 0.36
N LEU A 559 16.73 9.51 1.46
CA LEU A 559 17.04 8.34 2.29
C LEU A 559 17.01 7.04 1.47
N SER A 560 16.06 6.90 0.55
CA SER A 560 15.97 5.71 -0.32
C SER A 560 17.08 5.62 -1.37
N ASN A 561 17.86 6.69 -1.59
CA ASN A 561 19.00 6.66 -2.51
C ASN A 561 20.25 6.07 -1.85
N GLN A 562 20.26 5.93 -0.52
CA GLN A 562 21.34 5.27 0.21
C GLN A 562 21.32 3.76 -0.06
N SER A 563 22.47 3.22 -0.45
CA SER A 563 22.58 1.85 -0.97
C SER A 563 22.11 0.78 0.01
N LYS A 564 22.38 0.95 1.31
CA LYS A 564 21.94 0.00 2.35
C LYS A 564 20.42 0.11 2.57
N VAL A 565 19.89 1.34 2.63
CA VAL A 565 18.45 1.57 2.77
C VAL A 565 17.67 1.04 1.55
N SER A 566 18.17 1.30 0.34
CA SER A 566 17.53 0.81 -0.88
C SER A 566 17.50 -0.71 -0.94
N ARG A 567 18.58 -1.39 -0.52
CA ARG A 567 18.62 -2.86 -0.40
C ARG A 567 17.60 -3.40 0.59
N ILE A 568 17.44 -2.76 1.75
CA ILE A 568 16.37 -3.12 2.71
C ILE A 568 15.00 -2.93 2.08
N LYS A 569 14.77 -1.79 1.40
CA LYS A 569 13.48 -1.48 0.78
C LYS A 569 13.16 -2.38 -0.42
N ALA A 570 14.16 -2.93 -1.09
CA ALA A 570 13.98 -3.82 -2.24
C ALA A 570 13.25 -5.14 -1.89
N VAL A 571 13.26 -5.56 -0.62
CA VAL A 571 12.44 -6.69 -0.13
C VAL A 571 10.95 -6.45 -0.34
N PHE A 572 10.55 -5.17 -0.38
CA PHE A 572 9.17 -4.84 -0.61
C PHE A 572 8.75 -5.04 -2.07
N THR A 573 9.71 -4.96 -2.99
CA THR A 573 9.50 -4.96 -4.44
C THR A 573 9.90 -6.27 -5.13
N SER A 574 10.29 -7.30 -4.37
CA SER A 574 10.90 -8.55 -4.86
C SER A 574 9.95 -9.74 -4.91
#